data_AF-A0A5K1CW94-F1
#
_entry.id   AF-A0A5K1CW94-F1
#
_cell.length_a   1.000
_cell.length_b   1.000
_cell.length_c   1.000
_cell.angle_alpha   90.00
_cell.angle_beta   90.00
_cell.angle_gamma   90.00
#
_symmetry.space_group_name_H-M   'P 1'
#
loop_
_entity.id
_entity.type
_entity.pdbx_description
1 polymer ?
#
loop_
_entity_poly.entity_id
_entity_poly.type
_entity_poly.pdbx_seq_one_letter_code
_entity_poly.pdbx_strand_id
1 'polypeptide(L)' 'MGTQTEDDVVLVRSGRKEGDPTVITVNCLDKIGLGCDLCRIIMQFGLSITRG' A
#
# COMPACT_ATOMS: atom_id res chain seq x y z
N MET A 1 1.25 7.35 29.40
CA MET A 1 0.43 7.94 28.33
C MET A 1 1.06 7.48 27.03
N GLY A 2 0.40 6.57 26.30
CA GLY A 2 0.96 5.96 25.10
C GLY A 2 0.89 6.92 23.93
N THR A 3 2.04 7.41 23.47
CA THR A 3 2.15 8.09 22.18
C THR A 3 2.26 6.99 21.12
N GLN A 4 1.16 6.68 20.45
CA GLN A 4 1.23 5.91 19.21
C GLN A 4 1.98 6.77 18.20
N THR A 5 3.21 6.38 17.86
CA THR A 5 4.02 7.01 16.84
C THR A 5 3.32 6.83 15.49
N GLU A 6 2.76 7.90 14.93
CA GLU A 6 2.12 7.94 13.59
C GLU A 6 3.12 7.79 12.42
N ASP A 7 4.25 7.12 12.63
CA ASP A 7 5.32 7.05 11.61
C ASP A 7 5.13 5.88 10.63
N ASP A 8 4.45 4.81 11.05
CA ASP A 8 4.17 3.64 10.22
C ASP A 8 2.65 3.45 10.06
N VAL A 9 2.09 4.02 8.98
CA VAL A 9 0.65 3.97 8.69
C VAL A 9 0.41 3.39 7.30
N VAL A 10 -0.45 2.38 7.22
CA VAL A 10 -0.98 1.86 5.94
C VAL A 10 -2.43 2.29 5.78
N LEU A 11 -2.70 3.01 4.69
CA LEU A 11 -4.03 3.46 4.34
C LEU A 11 -4.51 2.73 3.10
N VAL A 12 -5.65 2.05 3.21
CA VAL A 12 -6.29 1.40 2.07
C VAL A 12 -7.53 2.19 1.66
N ARG A 13 -7.64 2.48 0.37
CA ARG A 13 -8.77 3.17 -0.24
C ARG A 13 -9.28 2.33 -1.41
N SER A 14 -10.43 1.69 -1.21
CA SER A 14 -11.12 0.94 -2.25
C SER A 14 -11.63 1.86 -3.35
N GLY A 15 -11.59 1.40 -4.60
CA GLY A 15 -12.24 2.07 -5.73
C GLY A 15 -13.72 2.29 -5.48
N ARG A 16 -14.27 3.42 -5.97
CA ARG A 16 -15.67 3.80 -5.72
C ARG A 16 -16.63 3.17 -6.73
N LYS A 17 -16.13 2.79 -7.90
CA LYS A 17 -16.87 2.17 -9.01
C LYS A 17 -16.11 0.95 -9.52
N GLU A 18 -16.80 0.13 -10.31
CA GLU A 18 -16.19 -0.98 -11.03
C GLU A 18 -15.12 -0.44 -12.01
N GLY A 19 -13.91 -0.99 -11.92
CA GLY A 19 -12.75 -0.54 -12.70
C GLY A 19 -11.88 0.54 -12.04
N ASP A 20 -12.31 1.16 -10.93
CA ASP A 20 -11.43 2.05 -10.17
C ASP A 20 -10.32 1.27 -9.46
N PRO A 21 -9.07 1.74 -9.47
CA PRO A 21 -7.99 1.09 -8.76
C PRO A 21 -8.15 1.27 -7.24
N THR A 22 -7.75 0.25 -6.48
CA THR A 22 -7.53 0.38 -5.03
C THR A 22 -6.21 1.10 -4.78
N VAL A 23 -6.24 2.18 -4.00
CA VAL A 23 -5.05 2.96 -3.64
C VAL A 23 -4.57 2.52 -2.26
N ILE A 24 -3.33 2.07 -2.18
CA ILE A 24 -2.66 1.70 -0.93
C ILE A 24 -1.55 2.73 -0.68
N THR A 25 -1.72 3.58 0.33
CA THR A 25 -0.70 4.52 0.77
C THR A 25 0.04 3.93 1.94
N VAL A 26 1.36 3.81 1.82
CA VAL A 26 2.21 3.30 2.89
C VAL A 26 3.13 4.43 3.34
N ASN A 27 2.94 4.88 4.58
CA ASN A 27 3.93 5.67 5.31
C ASN A 27 4.76 4.71 6.17
N CYS A 28 6.08 4.84 6.11
CA CYS A 28 7.00 3.97 6.83
C CYS A 28 8.32 4.70 7.05
N LEU A 29 8.89 4.55 8.25
CA LEU A 29 10.27 4.93 8.55
C LEU A 29 11.23 4.05 7.74
N ASP A 30 11.62 4.52 6.56
CA ASP A 30 12.65 3.98 5.66
C ASP A 30 12.95 2.47 5.83
N LYS A 31 12.12 1.63 5.20
CA LYS A 31 12.39 0.20 5.05
C LYS A 31 12.88 -0.14 3.65
N ILE A 32 14.11 -0.65 3.57
CA ILE A 32 14.68 -1.19 2.34
C ILE A 32 13.79 -2.34 1.83
N GLY A 33 13.50 -2.35 0.53
CA GLY A 33 12.79 -3.45 -0.13
C GLY A 33 11.26 -3.37 -0.10
N LEU A 34 10.67 -2.37 0.56
CA LEU A 34 9.21 -2.24 0.71
C LEU A 34 8.45 -2.28 -0.64
N GLY A 35 8.93 -1.53 -1.64
CA GLY A 35 8.31 -1.55 -2.96
C GLY A 35 8.44 -2.89 -3.69
N CYS A 36 9.53 -3.62 -3.47
CA CYS A 36 9.75 -4.94 -4.07
C CYS A 36 8.81 -5.98 -3.46
N ASP A 37 8.70 -6.00 -2.13
CA ASP A 37 7.81 -6.91 -1.40
C ASP A 37 6.35 -6.64 -1.75
N LEU A 38 5.92 -5.37 -1.73
CA LEU A 38 4.58 -4.98 -2.14
C LEU A 38 4.28 -5.42 -3.58
N CYS A 39 5.19 -5.15 -4.51
CA CYS A 39 5.02 -5.55 -5.91
C CYS A 39 4.87 -7.07 -6.05
N ARG A 40 5.75 -7.84 -5.39
CA ARG A 40 5.72 -9.30 -5.42
C ARG A 40 4.41 -9.86 -4.86
N ILE A 41 3.93 -9.32 -3.74
CA ILE A 41 2.67 -9.73 -3.12
C ILE A 41 1.50 -9.42 -4.06
N ILE A 42 1.43 -8.20 -4.60
CA ILE A 42 0.35 -7.78 -5.52
C ILE A 42 0.30 -8.71 -6.74
N MET A 43 1.45 -8.98 -7.35
CA MET A 43 1.55 -9.89 -8.50
C MET A 43 1.21 -11.34 -8.14
N GLN A 44 1.55 -11.81 -6.93
CA GLN A 44 1.23 -13.15 -6.46
C GLN A 44 -0.29 -13.38 -6.34
N PHE A 45 -1.06 -12.34 -6.03
CA PHE A 45 -2.53 -12.39 -6.02
C PHE A 45 -3.17 -12.19 -7.40
N GLY A 46 -2.37 -12.11 -8.48
CA GLY A 46 -2.88 -11.90 -9.84
C GLY A 46 -3.43 -10.49 -10.08
N LEU A 47 -3.12 -9.54 -9.20
CA LEU A 47 -3.49 -8.13 -9.36
C LEU A 47 -2.48 -7.41 -10.26
N SER A 48 -2.91 -6.31 -10.86
CA SER A 48 -2.07 -5.47 -11.71
C SER A 48 -1.82 -4.11 -11.08
N ILE A 49 -0.57 -3.64 -11.14
CA ILE A 49 -0.19 -2.30 -10.69
C ILE A 49 -0.32 -1.36 -11.89
N THR A 50 -1.24 -0.40 -11.78
CA THR A 50 -1.38 0.66 -12.79
C THR A 50 -0.54 1.87 -12.39
N ARG A 51 0.15 2.47 -13.35
CA ARG A 51 0.79 3.78 -13.14
C ARG A 51 -0.30 4.84 -13.09
N GLY A 52 -0.40 5.55 -11.97
CA GLY A 52 -1.15 6.80 -11.84
C GLY A 52 -0.40 7.97 -12.44
#